data_AF-A0A949JNT5-F1
#
_entry.id   AF-A0A949JNT5-F1
#
_cell.length_a   1.000
_cell.length_b   1.000
_cell.length_c   1.000
_cell.angle_alpha   90.00
_cell.angle_beta   90.00
_cell.angle_gamma   90.00
#
_symmetry.space_group_name_H-M   'P 1'
#
loop_
_entity.id
_entity.type
_entity.pdbx_description
1 polymer ?
#
loop_
_entity_poly.entity_id
_entity_poly.type
_entity_poly.pdbx_seq_one_letter_code
_entity_poly.pdbx_strand_id
1 'polypeptide(L)' 'MKQILGMVLFVLVLGSILTATLLAVDHYTAPTIEANERIKVRTNVLEALGIPVDDSDVDTVFDRAVDVSESDGTT' A
#
# COMPACT_ATOMS: atom_id res chain seq x y z
N MET A 1 -19.66 -40.14 -10.18
CA MET A 1 -18.20 -40.13 -9.94
C MET A 1 -17.48 -39.16 -10.89
N LYS A 2 -17.47 -39.39 -12.21
CA LYS A 2 -16.75 -38.56 -13.19
C LYS A 2 -17.22 -37.09 -13.26
N GLN A 3 -18.51 -36.84 -13.13
CA GLN A 3 -19.07 -35.46 -13.04
C GLN A 3 -18.67 -34.74 -11.75
N ILE A 4 -18.68 -35.43 -10.61
CA ILE A 4 -18.30 -34.84 -9.31
C ILE A 4 -16.82 -34.45 -9.36
N LEU A 5 -15.96 -35.33 -9.89
CA LEU A 5 -14.53 -35.04 -10.05
C LEU A 5 -14.27 -33.86 -10.99
N GLY A 6 -15.02 -33.76 -12.09
CA GLY A 6 -14.95 -32.61 -13.00
C GLY A 6 -15.38 -31.29 -12.35
N MET A 7 -16.41 -31.33 -11.51
CA MET A 7 -16.88 -30.15 -10.77
C MET A 7 -15.86 -29.69 -9.73
N VAL A 8 -15.23 -30.61 -9.01
CA VAL A 8 -14.14 -30.28 -8.06
C VAL A 8 -12.93 -29.68 -8.79
N LEU A 9 -12.52 -30.27 -9.91
CA LEU A 9 -11.44 -29.72 -10.73
C LEU A 9 -11.76 -28.30 -11.22
N PHE A 10 -12.99 -28.08 -11.68
CA PHE A 10 -13.44 -26.77 -12.12
C PHE A 10 -13.35 -25.72 -11.01
N VAL A 11 -13.84 -26.03 -9.81
CA VAL A 11 -13.78 -25.11 -8.67
C VAL A 11 -12.35 -24.81 -8.27
N LEU A 12 -11.46 -25.81 -8.30
CA LEU A 12 -10.04 -25.61 -8.01
C LEU A 12 -9.39 -24.67 -9.02
N VAL A 13 -9.60 -24.89 -10.32
CA VAL A 13 -9.05 -24.02 -11.36
C VAL A 13 -9.58 -22.60 -11.22
N LEU A 14 -10.89 -22.44 -11.01
CA LEU A 14 -11.52 -21.13 -10.88
C LEU A 14 -11.01 -20.39 -9.63
N GLY A 15 -10.90 -21.10 -8.51
CA GLY A 15 -10.36 -20.58 -7.26
C GLY A 15 -8.89 -20.15 -7.42
N SER A 16 -8.07 -20.99 -8.05
CA SER A 16 -6.66 -20.66 -8.31
C SER A 16 -6.50 -19.42 -9.17
N ILE A 17 -7.28 -19.27 -10.24
CA ILE A 17 -7.24 -18.09 -11.11
C ILE A 17 -7.66 -16.84 -10.32
N LEU A 18 -8.73 -16.92 -9.53
CA LEU A 18 -9.19 -15.80 -8.70
C LEU A 18 -8.11 -15.37 -7.70
N THR A 19 -7.53 -16.30 -6.95
CA THR A 19 -6.47 -16.00 -5.98
C THR A 19 -5.24 -15.42 -6.65
N ALA A 20 -4.81 -15.98 -7.78
CA ALA A 20 -3.67 -15.45 -8.54
C ALA A 20 -3.93 -14.02 -9.04
N THR A 21 -5.15 -13.73 -9.46
CA THR A 21 -5.53 -12.39 -9.94
C THR A 21 -5.52 -11.38 -8.80
N LEU A 22 -6.08 -11.72 -7.64
CA LEU A 22 -6.06 -10.86 -6.46
C LEU A 22 -4.63 -10.57 -6.00
N LEU A 23 -3.77 -11.60 -5.94
CA LEU A 23 -2.37 -11.42 -5.56
C LEU A 23 -1.60 -10.57 -6.58
N ALA A 24 -1.88 -10.74 -7.88
CA ALA A 24 -1.24 -9.95 -8.92
C ALA A 24 -1.65 -8.47 -8.86
N VAL A 25 -2.93 -8.18 -8.62
CA VAL A 25 -3.41 -6.81 -8.41
C VAL A 25 -2.78 -6.22 -7.17
N ASP A 26 -2.82 -6.93 -6.04
CA ASP A 26 -2.23 -6.49 -4.78
C ASP A 26 -0.75 -6.14 -4.94
N HIS A 27 0.05 -7.05 -5.52
CA HIS A 27 1.47 -6.80 -5.79
C HIS A 27 1.70 -5.63 -6.76
N TYR A 28 0.85 -5.48 -7.78
CA TYR A 28 0.99 -4.39 -8.74
C TYR A 28 0.62 -3.03 -8.12
N THR A 29 -0.41 -2.99 -7.27
CA THR A 29 -0.87 -1.77 -6.62
C THR A 29 -0.14 -1.41 -5.34
N ALA A 30 0.51 -2.38 -4.69
CA ALA A 30 1.30 -2.18 -3.47
C ALA A 30 2.24 -0.97 -3.52
N PRO A 31 3.12 -0.80 -4.53
CA PRO A 31 4.01 0.37 -4.58
C PRO A 31 3.25 1.69 -4.72
N THR A 32 2.10 1.69 -5.39
CA THR A 32 1.26 2.89 -5.54
C THR A 32 0.53 3.23 -4.26
N ILE A 33 0.03 2.23 -3.53
CA ILE A 33 -0.62 2.41 -2.23
C ILE A 33 0.40 2.94 -1.22
N GLU A 34 1.58 2.34 -1.15
CA GLU A 34 2.65 2.76 -0.25
C GLU A 34 3.12 4.20 -0.54
N ALA A 35 3.27 4.57 -1.81
CA ALA A 35 3.59 5.94 -2.20
C ALA A 35 2.51 6.93 -1.75
N ASN A 36 1.23 6.60 -1.92
CA ASN A 36 0.12 7.46 -1.52
C ASN A 36 -0.01 7.55 0.01
N GLU A 37 0.17 6.45 0.74
CA GLU A 37 0.16 6.44 2.20
C GLU A 37 1.31 7.28 2.77
N ARG A 38 2.52 7.15 2.21
CA ARG A 38 3.67 7.98 2.59
C ARG A 38 3.40 9.47 2.40
N ILE A 39 2.87 9.86 1.23
CA ILE A 39 2.52 11.26 0.93
C ILE A 39 1.48 11.75 1.95
N LYS A 40 0.43 10.97 2.20
CA LYS A 40 -0.63 11.32 3.13
C LYS A 40 -0.12 11.56 4.57
N VAL A 41 0.77 10.69 5.06
CA VAL A 41 1.39 10.85 6.39
C VAL A 41 2.26 12.11 6.42
N ARG A 42 3.08 12.35 5.39
CA ARG A 42 3.94 13.53 5.30
C ARG A 42 3.15 14.83 5.22
N THR A 43 2.09 14.87 4.42
CA THR A 43 1.17 16.02 4.34
C THR A 43 0.52 16.30 5.70
N ASN A 44 0.01 15.27 6.38
CA ASN A 44 -0.60 15.45 7.70
C ASN A 44 0.40 16.02 8.73
N VAL A 45 1.66 15.60 8.69
CA VAL A 45 2.72 16.14 9.56
C VAL A 45 3.02 17.60 9.22
N LEU A 46 3.16 17.93 7.93
CA LEU A 46 3.39 19.31 7.49
C LEU A 46 2.22 20.24 7.85
N GLU A 47 0.98 19.77 7.70
CA GLU A 47 -0.22 20.49 8.09
C GLU A 47 -0.27 20.72 9.61
N ALA A 48 0.06 19.70 10.41
CA ALA A 48 0.13 19.83 11.86
C ALA A 48 1.21 20.83 12.32
N LEU A 49 2.29 20.99 11.53
CA LEU A 49 3.34 21.99 11.75
C LEU A 49 2.99 23.37 11.15
N GLY A 50 1.85 23.50 10.47
CA GLY A 50 1.40 24.74 9.83
C GLY A 50 2.20 25.13 8.59
N ILE A 51 2.87 24.18 7.94
CA ILE A 51 3.70 24.40 6.76
C ILE A 51 2.83 24.23 5.50
N PRO A 52 2.63 25.28 4.69
CA PRO A 52 1.87 25.18 3.46
C PRO A 52 2.64 24.31 2.45
N VAL A 53 1.96 23.32 1.86
CA VAL A 53 2.54 22.41 0.87
C VAL A 53 1.52 22.09 -0.22
N ASP A 54 1.99 22.02 -1.46
CA ASP A 54 1.23 21.50 -2.60
C ASP A 54 1.51 20.01 -2.79
N ASP A 55 0.52 19.25 -3.28
CA ASP A 55 0.59 17.78 -3.42
C ASP A 55 1.77 17.30 -4.29
N SER A 56 2.32 18.15 -5.16
CA SER A 56 3.48 17.85 -6.01
C SER A 56 4.83 17.92 -5.28
N ASP A 57 4.91 18.62 -4.14
CA ASP A 57 6.19 19.00 -3.51
C ASP A 57 6.32 18.50 -2.06
N VAL A 58 5.36 17.69 -1.59
CA VAL A 58 5.27 17.16 -0.23
C VAL A 58 6.58 16.52 0.24
N ASP A 59 7.18 15.65 -0.57
CA ASP A 59 8.42 14.94 -0.21
C ASP A 59 9.60 15.91 -0.01
N THR A 60 9.76 16.88 -0.91
CA THR A 60 10.86 17.86 -0.87
C THR A 60 10.74 18.81 0.31
N VAL A 61 9.53 19.22 0.67
CA VAL A 61 9.27 20.12 1.78
C VAL A 61 9.41 19.38 3.11
N PHE A 62 8.92 18.13 3.20
CA PHE A 62 9.07 17.28 4.38
C PHE A 62 10.55 17.05 4.71
N ASP A 63 11.35 16.61 3.74
CA ASP A 63 12.78 16.29 3.96
C ASP A 63 13.62 17.53 4.34
N ARG A 64 13.15 18.74 3.99
CA ARG A 64 13.81 20.00 4.37
C ARG A 64 13.39 20.50 5.75
N ALA A 65 12.12 20.31 6.11
CA ALA A 65 11.53 20.94 7.29
C ALA A 65 11.48 20.04 8.51
N VAL A 66 11.53 18.72 8.33
CA VAL A 66 11.33 17.75 9.40
C VAL A 66 12.59 16.90 9.59
N ASP A 67 13.18 16.98 10.78
CA ASP A 67 14.22 16.06 11.21
C ASP A 67 13.57 14.84 11.89
N VAL A 68 13.73 13.66 11.29
CA VAL A 68 13.11 12.42 11.80
C VAL A 68 14.07 11.79 12.80
N SER A 69 13.77 11.94 14.09
CA SER A 69 14.48 11.22 15.14
C SER A 69 13.76 9.90 15.43
N GLU A 70 14.37 8.77 15.09
CA GLU A 70 13.94 7.46 15.59
C GLU A 70 14.25 7.38 17.09
N SER A 71 13.22 7.46 17.92
CA SER A 71 13.34 7.08 19.33
C SER A 71 13.20 5.57 19.41
N ASP A 72 14.33 4.87 19.50
CA ASP A 72 14.37 3.43 19.74
C ASP A 72 13.71 3.15 21.11
N GLY A 73 12.44 2.73 21.06
CA GLY A 73 11.58 2.59 22.22
C GLY A 73 12.01 1.40 23.08
N THR A 74 12.99 1.60 23.95
CA THR A 74 13.16 0.73 25.11
C THR A 74 12.14 1.14 26.17
N THR A 75 10.97 0.52 26.17
CA THR A 75 10.06 0.45 27.32
C THR A 75 9.50 -0.95 27.46
#